data_AF-A0A9W8LDX5-F1
#
_entry.id   AF-A0A9W8LDX5-F1
#
_cell.length_a   1.000
_cell.length_b   1.000
_cell.length_c   1.000
_cell.angle_alpha   90.00
_cell.angle_beta   90.00
_cell.angle_gamma   90.00
#
_symmetry.space_group_name_H-M   'P 1'
#
loop_
_entity.id
_entity.type
_entity.pdbx_description
1 polymer ?
#
loop_
_entity_poly.entity_id
_entity_poly.type
_entity_poly.pdbx_seq_one_letter_code
_entity_poly.pdbx_strand_id
1 'polypeptide(L)'
;MYETLRDDCADIKRKLRDGADQWEGRGDLALNLFYSLSEFVATQHGGQYIILVDEYDAPLKTALDTDWYDNGKNAYIGLLSAMLKENVYLRAGLLVGVHEFELSTDHSGLNSVKALSLTTAR
;
A
#
# COMPACT_ATOMS: atom_id res chain seq x y z
N MET A 1 -12.50 2.26 23.60
CA MET A 1 -11.51 2.56 22.54
C MET A 1 -10.79 1.29 22.10
N TYR A 2 -10.07 0.57 22.98
CA TYR A 2 -9.45 -0.73 22.64
C TYR A 2 -10.44 -1.86 22.37
N GLU A 3 -11.57 -1.93 23.09
CA GLU A 3 -12.58 -2.98 22.86
C GLU A 3 -13.34 -2.79 21.54
N THR A 4 -13.65 -1.54 21.19
CA THR A 4 -14.26 -1.17 19.91
C THR A 4 -13.39 -1.61 18.73
N LEU A 5 -12.08 -1.33 18.79
CA LEU A 5 -11.10 -1.79 17.79
C LEU A 5 -11.01 -3.32 17.68
N ARG A 6 -11.28 -4.06 18.76
CA ARG A 6 -11.22 -5.53 18.78
C ARG A 6 -12.43 -6.16 18.09
N ASP A 7 -13.61 -5.62 18.34
CA ASP A 7 -14.86 -6.05 17.69
C ASP A 7 -14.83 -5.71 16.20
N ASP A 8 -14.33 -4.51 15.87
CA ASP A 8 -14.08 -4.08 14.50
C ASP A 8 -13.12 -5.01 13.76
N CYS A 9 -12.04 -5.47 14.40
CA CYS A 9 -11.11 -6.44 13.81
C CYS A 9 -11.76 -7.80 13.54
N ALA A 10 -12.74 -8.22 14.35
CA ALA A 10 -13.47 -9.47 14.13
C ALA A 10 -14.40 -9.34 12.92
N ASP A 11 -15.09 -8.20 12.79
CA ASP A 11 -15.94 -7.90 11.64
C ASP A 11 -15.15 -7.69 10.36
N ILE A 12 -13.97 -7.06 10.43
CA ILE A 12 -13.01 -6.99 9.32
C ILE A 12 -12.59 -8.40 8.91
N LYS A 13 -12.16 -9.25 9.84
CA LYS A 13 -11.78 -10.64 9.53
C LYS A 13 -12.92 -11.42 8.88
N ARG A 14 -14.17 -11.19 9.31
CA ARG A 14 -15.36 -11.81 8.74
C ARG A 14 -15.62 -11.31 7.32
N LYS A 15 -15.67 -10.00 7.10
CA LYS A 15 -15.85 -9.39 5.76
C LYS A 15 -14.73 -9.80 4.79
N LEU A 16 -13.49 -9.86 5.28
CA LEU A 16 -12.35 -10.36 4.51
C LEU A 16 -12.48 -11.82 4.15
N ARG A 17 -12.96 -12.68 5.07
CA ARG A 17 -13.19 -14.10 4.80
C ARG A 17 -14.32 -14.32 3.80
N ASP A 18 -15.45 -13.64 4.01
CA ASP A 18 -16.63 -13.76 3.17
C ASP A 18 -16.39 -13.13 1.78
N GLY A 19 -15.51 -12.14 1.70
CA GLY A 19 -15.04 -11.53 0.44
C GLY A 19 -14.00 -12.36 -0.28
N ALA A 20 -13.08 -13.05 0.42
CA ALA A 20 -11.97 -13.79 -0.20
C ALA A 20 -12.40 -14.92 -1.15
N ASP A 21 -13.58 -15.51 -0.95
CA ASP A 21 -14.10 -16.58 -1.81
C ASP A 21 -14.49 -16.10 -3.22
N GLN A 22 -14.61 -14.79 -3.45
CA GLN A 22 -14.98 -14.23 -4.77
C GLN A 22 -13.79 -13.81 -5.65
N TRP A 23 -12.54 -13.97 -5.20
CA TRP A 23 -11.39 -13.29 -5.82
C TRP A 23 -10.27 -14.29 -6.10
N GLU A 24 -10.31 -14.88 -7.30
CA GLU A 24 -9.34 -15.86 -7.77
C GLU A 24 -8.11 -15.16 -8.38
N GLY A 25 -7.05 -14.99 -7.58
CA GLY A 25 -5.76 -14.46 -8.05
C GLY A 25 -4.88 -13.99 -6.89
N ARG A 26 -3.72 -14.63 -6.67
CA ARG A 26 -2.88 -14.34 -5.47
C ARG A 26 -2.26 -12.94 -5.44
N GLY A 27 -2.14 -12.27 -6.58
CA GLY A 27 -1.78 -10.84 -6.66
C GLY A 27 -2.92 -9.92 -6.20
N ASP A 28 -4.15 -10.40 -6.30
CA ASP A 28 -5.35 -9.65 -5.94
C ASP A 28 -5.56 -9.68 -4.43
N LEU A 29 -5.19 -10.76 -3.73
CA LEU A 29 -5.45 -10.89 -2.28
C LEU A 29 -4.88 -9.72 -1.44
N ALA A 30 -3.63 -9.32 -1.69
CA ALA A 30 -3.00 -8.22 -0.95
C ALA A 30 -3.67 -6.87 -1.27
N LEU A 31 -3.96 -6.64 -2.55
CA LEU A 31 -4.69 -5.45 -2.99
C LEU A 31 -6.09 -5.40 -2.37
N ASN A 32 -6.85 -6.49 -2.44
CA ASN A 32 -8.21 -6.59 -1.92
C ASN A 32 -8.27 -6.40 -0.42
N LEU A 33 -7.31 -6.96 0.31
CA LEU A 33 -7.15 -6.75 1.75
C LEU A 33 -6.91 -5.26 2.04
N PHE A 34 -6.01 -4.63 1.28
CA PHE A 34 -5.74 -3.21 1.42
C PHE A 34 -6.99 -2.37 1.14
N TYR A 35 -7.70 -2.62 0.04
CA TYR A 35 -8.95 -1.93 -0.30
C TYR A 35 -10.03 -2.08 0.78
N SER A 36 -10.21 -3.30 1.28
CA SER A 36 -11.19 -3.59 2.33
C SER A 36 -10.84 -2.84 3.63
N LEU A 37 -9.56 -2.79 4.00
CA LEU A 37 -9.10 -2.00 5.13
C LEU A 37 -9.30 -0.50 4.89
N SER A 38 -9.03 -0.04 3.68
CA SER A 38 -9.17 1.36 3.27
C SER A 38 -10.62 1.85 3.38
N GLU A 39 -11.55 1.06 2.86
CA GLU A 39 -12.99 1.30 2.98
C GLU A 39 -13.42 1.33 4.43
N PHE A 40 -12.97 0.35 5.22
CA PHE A 40 -13.31 0.25 6.62
C PHE A 40 -12.88 1.51 7.39
N VAL A 41 -11.60 1.90 7.27
CA VAL A 41 -11.05 3.08 7.95
C VAL A 41 -11.81 4.34 7.53
N ALA A 42 -12.06 4.51 6.22
CA ALA A 42 -12.76 5.69 5.73
C ALA A 42 -14.21 5.75 6.22
N THR A 43 -14.88 4.61 6.30
CA THR A 43 -16.26 4.51 6.82
C THR A 43 -16.32 4.83 8.31
N GLN A 44 -15.40 4.28 9.12
CA GLN A 44 -15.39 4.51 10.57
C GLN A 44 -15.07 5.96 10.94
N HIS A 45 -14.19 6.62 10.18
CA HIS A 45 -13.75 7.97 10.46
C HIS A 45 -14.47 9.05 9.61
N GLY A 46 -15.44 8.65 8.77
CA GLY A 46 -16.30 9.56 8.01
C GLY A 46 -15.59 10.33 6.90
N GLY A 47 -14.48 9.82 6.37
CA GLY A 47 -13.72 10.52 5.33
C GLY A 47 -12.48 9.77 4.87
N GLN A 48 -11.87 10.27 3.79
CA GLN A 48 -10.63 9.71 3.27
C GLN A 48 -9.49 9.80 4.28
N TYR A 49 -8.63 8.79 4.34
CA TYR A 49 -7.49 8.74 5.26
C TYR A 49 -6.15 9.04 4.54
N ILE A 50 -5.11 9.30 5.33
CA ILE A 50 -3.73 9.44 4.85
C ILE A 50 -2.93 8.23 5.34
N ILE A 51 -2.11 7.63 4.49
CA ILE A 51 -1.22 6.54 4.87
C ILE A 51 0.23 7.00 4.91
N LEU A 52 0.96 6.58 5.95
CA LEU A 52 2.41 6.70 6.07
C LEU A 52 3.01 5.30 5.99
N VAL A 53 3.86 5.06 5.01
CA VAL A 53 4.63 3.82 4.88
C VAL A 53 6.08 4.15 5.16
N ASP A 54 6.53 3.84 6.36
CA ASP A 54 7.95 3.91 6.71
C ASP A 54 8.70 2.69 6.17
N GLU A 55 9.99 2.86 5.92
CA GLU A 55 10.89 1.85 5.33
C GLU A 55 10.35 1.20 4.05
N TYR A 56 9.69 1.98 3.18
CA TYR A 56 9.19 1.49 1.88
C TYR A 56 10.30 0.88 1.01
N ASP A 57 11.55 1.26 1.28
CA ASP A 57 12.75 0.90 0.55
C ASP A 57 13.31 -0.49 0.98
N ALA A 58 12.84 -1.06 2.09
CA ALA A 58 13.35 -2.32 2.64
C ALA A 58 13.15 -3.55 1.72
N PRO A 59 11.99 -3.75 1.06
CA PRO A 59 11.81 -4.85 0.12
C PRO A 59 12.72 -4.71 -1.11
N LEU A 60 12.90 -3.47 -1.59
CA LEU A 60 13.76 -3.19 -2.75
C LEU A 60 15.24 -3.41 -2.43
N LYS A 61 15.69 -3.03 -1.23
CA LYS A 61 17.05 -3.33 -0.75
C LYS A 61 17.35 -4.82 -0.75
N THR A 62 16.39 -5.62 -0.27
CA THR A 62 16.56 -7.07 -0.19
C THR A 62 16.70 -7.70 -1.57
N ALA A 63 16.14 -7.07 -2.61
CA ALA A 63 16.24 -7.55 -3.99
C ALA A 63 17.47 -7.03 -4.74
N LEU A 64 18.20 -6.02 -4.23
CA LEU A 64 19.30 -5.33 -4.95
C LEU A 64 20.39 -6.29 -5.46
N ASP A 65 20.76 -7.27 -4.64
CA ASP A 65 21.85 -8.20 -4.95
C ASP A 65 21.36 -9.47 -5.64
N THR A 66 20.14 -9.45 -6.20
CA THR A 66 19.53 -10.62 -6.85
C THR A 66 19.32 -10.37 -8.34
N ASP A 67 19.46 -11.41 -9.16
CA ASP A 67 19.07 -11.39 -10.58
C ASP A 67 17.56 -11.11 -10.78
N TRP A 68 16.81 -11.04 -9.68
CA TRP A 68 15.38 -10.75 -9.64
C TRP A 68 15.07 -9.27 -9.38
N TYR A 69 16.07 -8.40 -9.21
CA TYR A 69 15.86 -6.99 -8.86
C TYR A 69 14.85 -6.30 -9.77
N ASP A 70 15.01 -6.38 -11.10
CA ASP A 70 14.12 -5.69 -12.04
C ASP A 70 12.68 -6.22 -11.97
N ASN A 71 12.50 -7.54 -11.90
CA ASN A 71 11.19 -8.16 -11.78
C ASN A 71 10.52 -7.83 -10.44
N GLY A 72 11.29 -7.87 -9.35
CA GLY A 72 10.83 -7.56 -8.01
C GLY A 72 10.48 -6.10 -7.82
N LYS A 73 11.32 -5.21 -8.36
CA LYS A 73 11.07 -3.77 -8.40
C LYS A 73 9.77 -3.49 -9.16
N ASN A 74 9.60 -4.05 -10.35
CA ASN A 74 8.39 -3.86 -11.15
C ASN A 74 7.14 -4.39 -10.45
N ALA A 75 7.21 -5.57 -9.83
CA ALA A 75 6.10 -6.14 -9.05
C ALA A 75 5.74 -5.27 -7.83
N TYR A 76 6.73 -4.80 -7.08
CA TYR A 76 6.53 -3.97 -5.90
C TYR A 76 5.99 -2.58 -6.25
N ILE A 77 6.53 -1.93 -7.29
CA ILE A 77 6.02 -0.65 -7.79
C ILE A 77 4.61 -0.81 -8.35
N GLY A 78 4.33 -1.89 -9.07
CA GLY A 78 2.98 -2.22 -9.55
C GLY A 78 1.98 -2.37 -8.41
N LEU A 79 2.36 -3.07 -7.34
CA LEU A 79 1.55 -3.23 -6.13
C LEU A 79 1.29 -1.86 -5.45
N LEU A 80 2.33 -1.06 -5.22
CA LEU A 80 2.19 0.29 -4.64
C LEU A 80 1.29 1.19 -5.51
N SER A 81 1.44 1.10 -6.83
CA SER A 81 0.61 1.83 -7.79
C SER A 81 -0.85 1.47 -7.64
N ALA A 82 -1.18 0.17 -7.65
CA ALA A 82 -2.55 -0.29 -7.52
C ALA A 82 -3.15 -0.02 -6.12
N MET A 83 -2.34 -0.03 -5.05
CA MET A 83 -2.81 0.31 -3.70
C MET A 83 -3.08 1.80 -3.50
N LEU A 84 -2.23 2.68 -4.04
CA LEU A 84 -2.28 4.11 -3.72
C LEU A 84 -3.03 4.94 -4.77
N LYS A 85 -2.88 4.61 -6.06
CA LYS A 85 -3.44 5.42 -7.16
C LYS A 85 -4.92 5.15 -7.39
N GLU A 86 -5.31 3.88 -7.36
CA GLU A 86 -6.67 3.42 -7.68
C GLU A 86 -7.63 3.47 -6.45
N ASN A 87 -7.12 3.89 -5.28
CA ASN A 87 -7.85 3.84 -4.02
C ASN A 87 -8.62 5.13 -3.68
N VAL A 88 -9.92 5.10 -3.92
CA VAL A 88 -10.85 6.22 -3.67
C VAL A 88 -10.98 6.62 -2.19
N TYR A 89 -10.66 5.72 -1.27
CA TYR A 89 -10.73 5.97 0.17
C TYR A 89 -9.46 6.65 0.70
N LEU A 90 -8.38 6.67 -0.09
CA LEU A 90 -7.12 7.31 0.26
C LEU A 90 -7.10 8.76 -0.23
N ARG A 91 -6.76 9.69 0.67
CA ARG A 91 -6.52 11.10 0.32
C ARG A 91 -5.11 11.31 -0.19
N ALA A 92 -4.13 10.71 0.48
CA ALA A 92 -2.72 10.81 0.13
C ALA A 92 -1.93 9.65 0.76
N GLY A 93 -0.83 9.27 0.12
CA GLY A 93 0.18 8.37 0.68
C GLY A 93 1.54 9.07 0.79
N LEU A 94 2.20 8.89 1.93
CA LEU A 94 3.56 9.33 2.17
C LEU A 94 4.46 8.10 2.31
N LEU A 95 5.40 7.94 1.39
CA LEU A 95 6.41 6.88 1.42
C LEU A 95 7.70 7.47 1.99
N VAL A 96 8.17 6.91 3.11
CA VAL A 96 9.37 7.35 3.81
C VAL A 96 10.36 6.20 3.84
N GLY A 97 11.62 6.52 3.56
CA GLY A 97 12.70 5.55 3.50
C GLY A 97 14.05 6.26 3.51
N VAL A 98 15.12 5.49 3.65
CA VAL A 98 16.49 6.01 3.65
C VAL A 98 17.02 6.15 2.21
N HIS A 99 16.69 5.18 1.37
CA HIS A 99 17.15 5.07 -0.01
C HIS A 99 16.05 5.52 -0.95
N GLU A 100 16.43 6.35 -1.91
CA GLU A 100 15.54 6.80 -2.96
C GLU A 100 15.53 5.79 -4.10
N PHE A 101 14.36 5.22 -4.34
CA PHE A 101 14.09 4.36 -5.49
C PHE A 101 13.14 5.05 -6.46
N GLU A 102 13.40 4.90 -7.75
CA GLU A 102 12.47 5.36 -8.78
C GLU A 102 11.19 4.53 -8.73
N LEU A 103 10.08 5.19 -8.41
CA LEU A 103 8.73 4.60 -8.30
C LEU A 103 7.87 4.84 -9.55
N SER A 104 8.48 5.37 -10.63
CA SER A 104 7.89 5.46 -11.96
C SER A 104 8.13 4.19 -12.77
N THR A 105 7.14 3.82 -13.58
CA THR A 105 7.26 2.86 -14.68
C THR A 105 6.90 3.56 -15.99
N ASP A 106 7.40 3.04 -17.11
CA ASP A 106 7.22 3.60 -18.46
C ASP A 106 5.75 3.73 -18.92
N HIS A 107 4.78 3.18 -18.16
CA HIS A 107 3.37 3.04 -18.55
C HIS A 107 2.38 3.65 -17.53
N SER A 108 2.74 4.80 -16.96
CA SER A 108 2.01 5.54 -15.90
C SER A 108 2.36 5.09 -14.48
N GLY A 109 3.47 5.61 -13.98
CA GLY A 109 3.82 5.52 -12.56
C GLY A 109 2.76 6.13 -11.63
N LEU A 110 3.08 6.10 -10.33
CA LEU A 110 2.31 6.75 -9.27
C LEU A 110 2.25 8.28 -9.51
N ASN A 111 1.19 8.73 -10.17
CA ASN A 111 0.94 10.15 -10.42
C ASN A 111 0.66 10.85 -9.07
N SER A 112 1.69 11.51 -8.54
CA SER A 112 1.77 12.31 -7.29
C SER A 112 2.66 11.73 -6.17
N VAL A 113 3.49 10.70 -6.43
CA VAL A 113 4.48 10.29 -5.43
C VAL A 113 5.65 11.26 -5.41
N LYS A 114 5.74 12.01 -4.30
CA LYS A 114 6.90 12.83 -3.97
C LYS A 114 7.73 12.08 -2.94
N ALA A 115 8.84 11.50 -3.37
CA ALA A 115 9.82 10.97 -2.45
C ALA A 115 10.36 12.14 -1.61
N LEU A 116 10.24 12.02 -0.29
CA LEU A 116 10.74 12.99 0.67
C LEU A 116 11.93 12.35 1.40
N SER A 117 13.14 12.67 0.93
CA SER A 117 14.37 12.29 1.62
C SER A 117 14.63 13.24 2.79
N LEU A 118 14.68 12.68 4.01
CA LEU A 118 15.07 13.44 5.20
C LEU A 118 16.55 13.88 5.17
N THR A 119 17.37 13.27 4.31
CA THR A 119 18.76 13.68 4.08
C THR A 119 18.86 14.96 3.24
N THR A 120 17.79 15.30 2.51
CA THR A 120 17.73 16.45 1.59
C THR A 120 17.09 17.69 2.21
N ALA A 121 16.67 17.63 3.48
CA ALA A 121 16.23 18.80 4.23
C ALA A 121 17.41 19.74 4.52
N ARG A 122 17.67 20.67 3.59
CA ARG A 122 18.54 21.84 3.75
C ARG A 122 17.71 23.11 3.73
#